data_AF-A0A955RPN0-F1
#
_entry.id   AF-A0A955RPN0-F1
#
_cell.length_a   1.000
_cell.length_b   1.000
_cell.length_c   1.000
_cell.angle_alpha   90.00
_cell.angle_beta   90.00
_cell.angle_gamma   90.00
#
_symmetry.space_group_name_H-M   'P 1'
#
loop_
_entity.id
_entity.type
_entity.pdbx_description
1 polymer ?
#
loop_
_entity_poly.entity_id
_entity_poly.type
_entity_poly.pdbx_seq_one_letter_code
_entity_poly.pdbx_strand_id
1 'polypeptide(L)'
;TQLQWSDRLRKLTMDATNLHFQYTYNFVVDPTVFSLNAFVSEDLAVNTARDILARLEILEGSLGMDLDQENYTAQQLRFDGTKLVQSTTLFNTSAIRVDYFRSPLDTVPMVSPHFYVSPVNITISSKANQTNIDYYPQILELNYSYWRIEKTKFGTYPIVSADIAYTQFEQNYSRYLVFAGEEDDPQVSYVDKKINIVSTREAELGYYNPEKYQQYLQPVWIFKGKATIETGQQLDFVAYVPAVSAEWIQ
;
A
#
# COMPACT_ATOMS: atom_id res chain seq x y z
N THR A 1 21.52 -8.13 7.28
CA THR A 1 22.45 -8.40 6.16
C THR A 1 21.66 -8.47 4.89
N GLN A 2 22.04 -7.72 3.84
CA GLN A 2 21.28 -7.73 2.58
C GLN A 2 21.80 -8.83 1.64
N LEU A 3 20.88 -9.68 1.19
CA LEU A 3 21.08 -10.69 0.16
C LEU A 3 20.53 -10.15 -1.17
N GLN A 4 21.22 -10.44 -2.26
CA GLN A 4 20.78 -10.03 -3.59
C GLN A 4 21.01 -11.16 -4.60
N TRP A 5 20.00 -11.41 -5.42
CA TRP A 5 20.09 -12.22 -6.62
C TRP A 5 19.61 -11.40 -7.82
N SER A 6 20.23 -11.56 -8.98
CA SER A 6 19.79 -10.88 -10.20
C SER A 6 20.25 -11.60 -11.45
N ASP A 7 19.45 -11.51 -12.51
CA ASP A 7 19.84 -11.81 -13.88
C ASP A 7 19.54 -10.61 -14.80
N ARG A 8 19.52 -10.82 -16.12
CA ARG A 8 19.25 -9.76 -17.11
C ARG A 8 17.88 -9.09 -16.91
N LEU A 9 16.88 -9.84 -16.50
CA LEU A 9 15.48 -9.39 -16.44
C LEU A 9 14.95 -9.29 -15.02
N ARG A 10 15.58 -9.94 -14.04
CA ARG A 10 15.01 -10.11 -12.71
C ARG A 10 15.99 -9.67 -11.65
N LYS A 11 15.47 -9.09 -10.57
CA LYS A 11 16.22 -8.78 -9.36
C LYS A 11 15.40 -9.16 -8.13
N LEU A 12 16.03 -9.81 -7.17
CA LEU A 12 15.50 -10.09 -5.84
C LEU A 12 16.48 -9.52 -4.82
N THR A 13 16.00 -8.65 -3.94
CA THR A 13 16.75 -8.19 -2.77
C THR A 13 16.01 -8.61 -1.51
N MET A 14 16.72 -9.11 -0.51
CA MET A 14 16.13 -9.53 0.76
C MET A 14 17.02 -9.11 1.93
N ASP A 15 16.44 -8.61 3.01
CA ASP A 15 17.15 -8.49 4.28
C ASP A 15 17.01 -9.80 5.07
N ALA A 16 18.13 -10.50 5.26
CA ALA A 16 18.17 -11.79 5.94
C ALA A 16 17.74 -11.72 7.42
N THR A 17 17.66 -10.52 8.01
CA THR A 17 17.31 -10.33 9.42
C THR A 17 15.80 -10.43 9.65
N ASN A 18 15.02 -9.91 8.71
CA ASN A 18 13.57 -9.75 8.82
C ASN A 18 12.80 -10.38 7.65
N LEU A 19 13.52 -10.94 6.68
CA LEU A 19 13.00 -11.55 5.46
C LEU A 19 12.17 -10.58 4.61
N HIS A 20 12.35 -9.27 4.79
CA HIS A 20 11.79 -8.27 3.90
C HIS A 20 12.43 -8.43 2.55
N PHE A 21 11.61 -8.48 1.51
CA PHE A 21 12.14 -8.63 0.17
C PHE A 21 11.39 -7.81 -0.85
N GLN A 22 12.11 -7.52 -1.92
CA GLN A 22 11.59 -6.89 -3.11
C GLN A 22 12.07 -7.70 -4.31
N TYR A 23 11.12 -8.12 -5.13
CA TYR A 23 11.35 -8.70 -6.44
C TYR A 23 10.92 -7.72 -7.52
N THR A 24 11.74 -7.55 -8.57
CA THR A 24 11.41 -6.73 -9.74
C THR A 24 11.74 -7.43 -11.04
N TYR A 25 10.93 -7.18 -12.07
CA TYR A 25 11.12 -7.60 -13.45
C TYR A 25 11.34 -6.38 -14.35
N ASN A 26 12.37 -6.44 -15.19
CA ASN A 26 12.71 -5.37 -16.12
C ASN A 26 11.88 -5.48 -17.41
N PHE A 27 10.62 -5.04 -17.32
CA PHE A 27 9.68 -5.02 -18.43
C PHE A 27 10.03 -3.99 -19.52
N VAL A 28 10.96 -3.06 -19.25
CA VAL A 28 11.49 -2.14 -20.27
C VAL A 28 12.42 -2.90 -21.23
N VAL A 29 13.20 -3.84 -20.70
CA VAL A 29 14.08 -4.71 -21.51
C VAL A 29 13.29 -5.83 -22.19
N ASP A 30 12.22 -6.32 -21.57
CA ASP A 30 11.30 -7.29 -22.17
C ASP A 30 9.83 -6.79 -22.11
N PRO A 31 9.41 -5.96 -23.07
CA PRO A 31 8.03 -5.47 -23.14
C PRO A 31 7.05 -6.54 -23.63
N THR A 32 7.52 -7.72 -24.04
CA THR A 32 6.65 -8.80 -24.51
C THR A 32 5.75 -9.35 -23.41
N VAL A 33 6.04 -9.03 -22.14
CA VAL A 33 5.18 -9.30 -20.98
C VAL A 33 3.83 -8.58 -21.02
N PHE A 34 3.65 -7.62 -21.93
CA PHE A 34 2.40 -6.88 -22.17
C PHE A 34 1.72 -7.24 -23.50
N SER A 35 2.20 -8.28 -24.20
CA SER A 35 1.73 -8.64 -25.54
C SER A 35 0.28 -9.17 -25.63
N LEU A 36 -0.37 -9.43 -24.49
CA LEU A 36 -1.80 -9.70 -24.41
C LEU A 36 -2.55 -8.41 -24.05
N ASN A 37 -3.57 -8.09 -24.85
CA ASN A 37 -4.11 -6.73 -24.93
C ASN A 37 -5.03 -6.29 -23.79
N ALA A 38 -5.39 -7.14 -22.81
CA ALA A 38 -6.12 -6.68 -21.63
C ALA A 38 -6.26 -7.81 -20.61
N PHE A 39 -6.49 -7.42 -19.36
CA PHE A 39 -7.08 -8.31 -18.37
C PHE A 39 -8.55 -8.60 -18.73
N VAL A 40 -9.02 -9.81 -18.45
CA VAL A 40 -10.43 -10.21 -18.67
C VAL A 40 -11.33 -9.52 -17.64
N SER A 41 -10.88 -9.44 -16.38
CA SER A 41 -11.54 -8.73 -15.29
C SER A 41 -10.49 -8.36 -14.23
N GLU A 42 -10.81 -7.37 -13.39
CA GLU A 42 -10.02 -7.04 -12.21
C GLU A 42 -10.06 -8.18 -11.18
N ASP A 43 -11.24 -8.76 -10.94
CA ASP A 43 -11.43 -9.89 -10.01
C ASP A 43 -10.53 -11.08 -10.35
N LEU A 44 -10.38 -11.42 -11.62
CA LEU A 44 -9.48 -12.50 -12.03
C LEU A 44 -8.02 -12.16 -11.70
N ALA A 45 -7.61 -10.90 -11.87
CA ALA A 45 -6.27 -10.45 -11.55
C ALA A 45 -6.01 -10.48 -10.03
N VAL A 46 -6.97 -10.02 -9.24
CA VAL A 46 -6.92 -10.07 -7.77
C VAL A 46 -6.86 -11.51 -7.26
N ASN A 47 -7.71 -12.41 -7.78
CA ASN A 47 -7.67 -13.82 -7.42
C ASN A 47 -6.33 -14.47 -7.79
N THR A 48 -5.77 -14.09 -8.95
CA THR A 48 -4.47 -14.61 -9.36
C THR A 48 -3.33 -14.11 -8.47
N ALA A 49 -3.36 -12.83 -8.09
CA ALA A 49 -2.43 -12.25 -7.12
C ALA A 49 -2.52 -12.97 -5.77
N ARG A 50 -3.75 -13.23 -5.31
CA ARG A 50 -4.04 -13.98 -4.08
C ARG A 50 -3.43 -15.38 -4.13
N ASP A 51 -3.67 -16.12 -5.20
CA ASP A 51 -3.14 -17.48 -5.40
C ASP A 51 -1.61 -17.51 -5.39
N ILE A 52 -0.96 -16.55 -6.04
CA ILE A 52 0.50 -16.42 -6.05
C ILE A 52 1.01 -16.20 -4.62
N LEU A 53 0.45 -15.25 -3.90
CA LEU A 53 0.88 -14.91 -2.54
C LEU A 53 0.58 -16.04 -1.54
N ALA A 54 -0.52 -16.78 -1.72
CA ALA A 54 -0.84 -17.95 -0.93
C ALA A 54 0.17 -19.09 -1.13
N ARG A 55 0.58 -19.35 -2.39
CA ARG A 55 1.66 -20.31 -2.72
C ARG A 55 3.01 -19.93 -2.12
N LEU A 56 3.24 -18.63 -1.87
CA LEU A 56 4.44 -18.11 -1.20
C LEU A 56 4.31 -18.06 0.33
N GLU A 57 3.21 -18.56 0.90
CA GLU A 57 2.86 -18.47 2.32
C GLU A 57 2.74 -17.04 2.88
N ILE A 58 2.62 -16.03 2.00
CA ILE A 58 2.46 -14.62 2.37
C ILE A 58 1.01 -14.35 2.76
N LEU A 59 0.06 -14.73 1.92
CA LEU A 59 -1.35 -14.74 2.30
C LEU A 59 -1.72 -16.10 2.89
N GLU A 60 -2.52 -16.12 3.95
CA GLU A 60 -2.98 -17.33 4.66
C GLU A 60 -1.89 -18.20 5.32
N GLY A 61 -0.62 -17.90 5.06
CA GLY A 61 0.52 -18.67 5.54
C GLY A 61 1.25 -18.05 6.72
N SER A 62 2.41 -18.63 7.01
CA SER A 62 3.26 -18.26 8.16
C SER A 62 3.83 -16.83 8.06
N LEU A 63 3.89 -16.26 6.86
CA LEU A 63 4.51 -14.97 6.57
C LEU A 63 3.52 -13.78 6.61
N GLY A 64 2.21 -14.00 6.65
CA GLY A 64 1.24 -12.89 6.70
C GLY A 64 -0.10 -13.27 7.31
N MET A 65 -0.06 -13.90 8.48
CA MET A 65 -1.23 -14.41 9.19
C MET A 65 -2.33 -13.38 9.50
N ASP A 66 -2.00 -12.09 9.52
CA ASP A 66 -2.96 -11.00 9.74
C ASP A 66 -3.16 -10.09 8.52
N LEU A 67 -2.71 -10.52 7.34
CA LEU A 67 -3.10 -9.91 6.08
C LEU A 67 -4.53 -10.32 5.74
N ASP A 68 -5.33 -9.32 5.39
CA ASP A 68 -6.74 -9.50 5.05
C ASP A 68 -6.87 -9.64 3.54
N GLN A 69 -7.50 -10.73 3.11
CA GLN A 69 -7.67 -11.03 1.69
C GLN A 69 -8.80 -10.25 1.03
N GLU A 70 -9.67 -9.65 1.83
CA GLU A 70 -10.82 -8.86 1.40
C GLU A 70 -10.55 -7.35 1.59
N ASN A 71 -9.57 -6.97 2.40
CA ASN A 71 -9.09 -5.59 2.50
C ASN A 71 -7.88 -5.39 1.57
N TYR A 72 -8.17 -5.09 0.30
CA TYR A 72 -7.18 -4.81 -0.70
C TYR A 72 -7.55 -3.57 -1.54
N THR A 73 -6.56 -2.99 -2.21
CA THR A 73 -6.78 -2.10 -3.35
C THR A 73 -6.20 -2.71 -4.61
N ALA A 74 -6.83 -2.42 -5.75
CA ALA A 74 -6.36 -2.84 -7.07
C ALA A 74 -6.17 -1.62 -7.96
N GLN A 75 -4.94 -1.40 -8.42
CA GLN A 75 -4.60 -0.30 -9.31
C GLN A 75 -4.36 -0.79 -10.73
N GLN A 76 -5.14 -0.26 -11.68
CA GLN A 76 -4.98 -0.50 -13.10
C GLN A 76 -3.84 0.34 -13.66
N LEU A 77 -2.89 -0.31 -14.33
CA LEU A 77 -1.68 0.30 -14.89
C LEU A 77 -1.55 -0.03 -16.38
N ARG A 78 -1.08 0.94 -17.16
CA ARG A 78 -0.74 0.80 -18.58
C ARG A 78 0.75 1.03 -18.78
N PHE A 79 1.36 0.21 -19.63
CA PHE A 79 2.72 0.47 -20.08
C PHE A 79 2.72 1.53 -21.19
N ASP A 80 3.46 2.62 -21.02
CA ASP A 80 3.55 3.71 -22.00
C ASP A 80 4.74 3.59 -22.97
N GLY A 81 5.47 2.47 -22.91
CA GLY A 81 6.71 2.24 -23.64
C GLY A 81 7.97 2.46 -22.78
N THR A 82 7.85 3.15 -21.65
CA THR A 82 8.98 3.44 -20.75
C THR A 82 8.70 3.05 -19.30
N LYS A 83 7.47 3.22 -18.84
CA LYS A 83 7.06 2.95 -17.46
C LYS A 83 5.60 2.52 -17.39
N LEU A 84 5.19 2.06 -16.21
CA LEU A 84 3.78 1.88 -15.88
C LEU A 84 3.20 3.22 -15.44
N VAL A 85 2.06 3.59 -16.00
CA VAL A 85 1.26 4.76 -15.64
C VAL A 85 -0.15 4.32 -15.30
N GLN A 86 -0.90 5.11 -14.54
CA GLN A 86 -2.29 4.78 -14.24
C GLN A 86 -3.14 4.62 -15.50
N SER A 87 -4.05 3.64 -15.48
CA SER A 87 -5.11 3.44 -16.46
C SER A 87 -6.47 3.63 -15.80
N THR A 88 -7.40 4.28 -16.49
CA THR A 88 -8.79 4.45 -16.05
C THR A 88 -9.73 3.41 -16.66
N THR A 89 -9.20 2.50 -17.49
CA THR A 89 -9.99 1.49 -18.19
C THR A 89 -9.26 0.15 -18.25
N LEU A 90 -10.00 -0.94 -18.02
CA LEU A 90 -9.45 -2.29 -18.10
C LEU A 90 -8.91 -2.62 -19.49
N PHE A 91 -9.55 -2.11 -20.55
CA PHE A 91 -9.17 -2.34 -21.94
C PHE A 91 -7.75 -1.87 -22.26
N ASN A 92 -7.29 -0.78 -21.64
CA ASN A 92 -5.95 -0.24 -21.85
C ASN A 92 -4.96 -0.69 -20.77
N THR A 93 -5.35 -1.61 -19.89
CA THR A 93 -4.55 -2.04 -18.75
C THR A 93 -3.59 -3.15 -19.14
N SER A 94 -2.30 -2.92 -18.91
CA SER A 94 -1.20 -3.85 -19.18
C SER A 94 -0.69 -4.54 -17.92
N ALA A 95 -0.94 -3.95 -16.74
CA ALA A 95 -0.60 -4.51 -15.44
C ALA A 95 -1.64 -4.12 -14.39
N ILE A 96 -1.82 -4.97 -13.38
CA ILE A 96 -2.61 -4.65 -12.20
C ILE A 96 -1.70 -4.82 -10.97
N ARG A 97 -1.67 -3.79 -10.14
CA ARG A 97 -1.05 -3.83 -8.81
C ARG A 97 -2.14 -4.10 -7.78
N VAL A 98 -1.89 -5.05 -6.87
CA VAL A 98 -2.79 -5.37 -5.77
C VAL A 98 -2.03 -5.17 -4.46
N ASP A 99 -2.58 -4.36 -3.58
CA ASP A 99 -2.04 -4.04 -2.26
C ASP A 99 -2.93 -4.71 -1.20
N TYR A 100 -2.36 -5.58 -0.36
CA TYR A 100 -3.09 -6.29 0.69
C TYR A 100 -2.81 -5.67 2.04
N PHE A 101 -3.85 -5.19 2.73
CA PHE A 101 -3.72 -4.52 4.02
C PHE A 101 -3.88 -5.53 5.16
N ARG A 102 -3.44 -5.14 6.36
CA ARG A 102 -3.68 -5.95 7.54
C ARG A 102 -5.15 -5.88 7.94
N SER A 103 -5.65 -6.98 8.50
CA SER A 103 -6.93 -6.98 9.21
C SER A 103 -6.89 -5.99 10.38
N PRO A 104 -8.06 -5.45 10.79
CA PRO A 104 -8.17 -4.70 12.03
C PRO A 104 -7.57 -5.48 13.21
N LEU A 105 -6.86 -4.76 14.09
CA LEU A 105 -6.44 -5.32 15.36
C LEU A 105 -7.62 -5.18 16.34
N ASP A 106 -8.25 -6.31 16.65
CA ASP A 106 -9.55 -6.37 17.34
C ASP A 106 -10.65 -5.64 16.54
N THR A 107 -10.99 -4.42 16.93
CA THR A 107 -11.97 -3.57 16.22
C THR A 107 -11.35 -2.29 15.67
N VAL A 108 -10.03 -2.12 15.79
CA VAL A 108 -9.32 -0.90 15.42
C VAL A 108 -8.64 -1.11 14.07
N PRO A 109 -8.94 -0.29 13.04
CA PRO A 109 -8.34 -0.44 11.72
C PRO A 109 -6.82 -0.25 11.76
N MET A 110 -6.13 -0.96 10.87
CA MET A 110 -4.69 -0.77 10.64
C MET A 110 -4.49 0.06 9.38
N VAL A 111 -3.60 1.06 9.46
CA VAL A 111 -3.30 1.96 8.33
C VAL A 111 -1.82 1.94 7.98
N SER A 112 -1.51 1.92 6.68
CA SER A 112 -0.15 2.01 6.16
C SER A 112 0.30 3.47 6.00
N PRO A 113 1.60 3.75 5.82
CA PRO A 113 2.12 5.13 5.68
C PRO A 113 1.53 5.90 4.51
N HIS A 114 1.07 5.18 3.49
CA HIS A 114 0.41 5.69 2.31
C HIS A 114 -0.98 5.05 2.22
N PHE A 115 -2.05 5.83 2.32
CA PHE A 115 -3.41 5.32 2.59
C PHE A 115 -3.87 4.18 1.67
N TYR A 116 -3.54 4.24 0.37
CA TYR A 116 -3.92 3.22 -0.63
C TYR A 116 -2.77 2.29 -1.05
N VAL A 117 -1.64 2.34 -0.36
CA VAL A 117 -0.45 1.55 -0.69
C VAL A 117 -0.06 0.72 0.52
N SER A 118 -0.04 -0.59 0.34
CA SER A 118 0.38 -1.54 1.35
C SER A 118 1.88 -1.86 1.22
N PRO A 119 2.60 -2.06 2.33
CA PRO A 119 3.93 -2.66 2.34
C PRO A 119 3.99 -4.08 1.77
N VAL A 120 2.84 -4.77 1.65
CA VAL A 120 2.70 -6.06 0.96
C VAL A 120 1.85 -5.86 -0.29
N ASN A 121 2.50 -5.88 -1.46
CA ASN A 121 1.84 -5.66 -2.73
C ASN A 121 2.49 -6.45 -3.85
N ILE A 122 1.71 -6.76 -4.87
CA ILE A 122 2.16 -7.50 -6.05
C ILE A 122 1.63 -6.82 -7.31
N THR A 123 2.50 -6.62 -8.29
CA THR A 123 2.13 -6.16 -9.62
C THR A 123 2.30 -7.28 -10.61
N ILE A 124 1.22 -7.63 -11.32
CA ILE A 124 1.20 -8.69 -12.33
C ILE A 124 0.90 -8.10 -13.71
N SER A 125 1.49 -8.68 -14.77
CA SER A 125 1.20 -8.29 -16.14
C SER A 125 -0.05 -8.97 -16.70
N SER A 126 -0.59 -8.43 -17.80
CA SER A 126 -1.72 -9.03 -18.54
C SER A 126 -1.38 -10.38 -19.19
N LYS A 127 -0.10 -10.77 -19.24
CA LYS A 127 0.34 -12.01 -19.87
C LYS A 127 0.47 -13.15 -18.87
N ALA A 128 -0.40 -14.15 -18.97
CA ALA A 128 -0.15 -15.48 -18.42
C ALA A 128 1.06 -16.12 -19.13
N ASN A 129 2.11 -16.47 -18.37
CA ASN A 129 3.26 -17.22 -18.88
C ASN A 129 2.79 -18.57 -19.42
N GLN A 130 2.91 -18.78 -20.74
CA GLN A 130 2.74 -20.11 -21.33
C GLN A 130 3.99 -20.94 -21.01
N THR A 131 3.93 -21.70 -19.93
CA THR A 131 4.74 -22.91 -19.80
C THR A 131 3.82 -24.07 -19.43
N ASN A 132 4.16 -25.27 -19.91
CA ASN A 132 3.29 -26.46 -20.01
C ASN A 132 2.70 -27.02 -18.70
N ILE A 133 2.74 -26.30 -17.57
CA ILE A 133 2.27 -26.81 -16.28
C ILE A 133 1.33 -25.87 -15.51
N ASP A 134 1.37 -24.53 -15.66
CA ASP A 134 0.39 -23.65 -14.99
C ASP A 134 0.29 -22.27 -15.66
N TYR A 135 -0.92 -21.70 -15.74
CA TYR A 135 -1.18 -20.34 -16.26
C TYR A 135 -0.98 -19.29 -15.15
N TYR A 136 0.23 -18.76 -14.98
CA TYR A 136 0.48 -17.64 -14.05
C TYR A 136 0.98 -16.39 -14.77
N PRO A 137 0.45 -15.20 -14.48
CA PRO A 137 0.94 -13.95 -15.04
C PRO A 137 2.39 -13.70 -14.63
N GLN A 138 3.11 -12.92 -15.45
CA GLN A 138 4.45 -12.49 -15.07
C GLN A 138 4.33 -11.51 -13.90
N ILE A 139 4.95 -11.87 -12.76
CA ILE A 139 5.15 -10.94 -11.65
C ILE A 139 6.12 -9.86 -12.13
N LEU A 140 5.68 -8.61 -12.12
CA LEU A 140 6.48 -7.44 -12.47
C LEU A 140 7.17 -6.85 -11.25
N GLU A 141 6.46 -6.83 -10.13
CA GLU A 141 6.96 -6.38 -8.85
C GLU A 141 6.27 -7.18 -7.73
N LEU A 142 7.02 -7.50 -6.69
CA LEU A 142 6.47 -8.06 -5.46
C LEU A 142 7.25 -7.45 -4.30
N ASN A 143 6.55 -6.68 -3.47
CA ASN A 143 7.06 -6.09 -2.25
C ASN A 143 6.48 -6.83 -1.06
N TYR A 144 7.36 -7.23 -0.15
CA TYR A 144 6.97 -7.82 1.12
C TYR A 144 7.79 -7.15 2.22
N SER A 145 7.14 -6.22 2.91
CA SER A 145 7.61 -5.60 4.15
C SER A 145 6.57 -5.86 5.24
N TYR A 146 6.84 -6.87 6.06
CA TYR A 146 5.90 -7.35 7.06
C TYR A 146 6.62 -7.68 8.36
N TRP A 147 5.92 -7.47 9.47
CA TRP A 147 6.40 -7.75 10.82
C TRP A 147 5.29 -8.43 11.60
N ARG A 148 5.58 -9.52 12.29
CA ARG A 148 4.56 -10.16 13.12
C ARG A 148 4.24 -9.29 14.34
N ILE A 149 2.95 -9.09 14.62
CA ILE A 149 2.48 -8.38 15.81
C ILE A 149 2.37 -9.38 16.96
N GLU A 150 3.07 -9.12 18.06
CA GLU A 150 2.96 -9.91 19.29
C GLU A 150 1.81 -9.40 20.17
N LYS A 151 0.60 -9.93 19.93
CA LYS A 151 -0.64 -9.48 20.60
C LYS A 151 -0.61 -9.61 22.13
N THR A 152 0.27 -10.45 22.69
CA THR A 152 0.41 -10.62 24.14
C THR A 152 1.33 -9.58 24.80
N LYS A 153 2.06 -8.78 24.02
CA LYS A 153 2.92 -7.70 24.52
C LYS A 153 2.30 -6.36 24.16
N PHE A 154 1.57 -5.77 25.10
CA PHE A 154 0.92 -4.48 24.92
C PHE A 154 1.45 -3.45 25.93
N GLY A 155 1.51 -2.20 25.49
CA GLY A 155 1.73 -1.04 26.35
C GLY A 155 0.42 -0.29 26.56
N THR A 156 0.25 0.34 27.73
CA THR A 156 -0.87 1.24 28.00
C THR A 156 -0.39 2.68 27.85
N TYR A 157 -1.07 3.46 27.01
CA TYR A 157 -0.74 4.87 26.78
C TYR A 157 -2.00 5.72 26.88
N PRO A 158 -1.91 6.93 27.44
CA PRO A 158 -3.01 7.89 27.38
C PRO A 158 -3.20 8.33 25.92
N ILE A 159 -4.44 8.20 25.43
CA ILE A 159 -4.83 8.65 24.10
C ILE A 159 -5.30 10.11 24.18
N VAL A 160 -4.74 10.99 23.34
CA VAL A 160 -5.22 12.37 23.20
C VAL A 160 -6.59 12.37 22.50
N SER A 161 -7.44 13.35 22.81
CA SER A 161 -8.75 13.47 22.13
C SER A 161 -8.60 13.83 20.66
N ALA A 162 -9.63 13.50 19.86
CA ALA A 162 -9.69 13.88 18.45
C ALA A 162 -9.55 15.40 18.25
N ASP A 163 -10.13 16.23 19.13
CA ASP A 163 -10.02 17.70 19.05
C ASP A 163 -8.58 18.19 19.21
N ILE A 164 -7.83 17.59 20.14
CA ILE A 164 -6.41 17.93 20.35
C ILE A 164 -5.59 17.50 19.13
N ALA A 165 -5.80 16.29 18.63
CA ALA A 165 -5.12 15.79 17.44
C ALA A 165 -5.45 16.63 16.20
N TYR A 166 -6.70 17.04 16.04
CA TYR A 166 -7.14 17.90 14.95
C TYR A 166 -6.50 19.29 15.03
N THR A 167 -6.40 19.86 16.22
CA THR A 167 -5.68 21.14 16.43
C THR A 167 -4.21 21.03 16.02
N GLN A 168 -3.54 19.89 16.31
CA GLN A 168 -2.16 19.65 15.85
C GLN A 168 -2.07 19.54 14.33
N PHE A 169 -3.05 18.89 13.71
CA PHE A 169 -3.15 18.77 12.26
C PHE A 169 -3.28 20.14 11.59
N GLU A 170 -4.17 21.01 12.08
CA GLU A 170 -4.39 22.36 11.54
C GLU A 170 -3.15 23.26 11.58
N GLN A 171 -2.27 23.04 12.57
CA GLN A 171 -1.02 23.79 12.69
C GLN A 171 0.03 23.36 11.65
N ASN A 172 -0.06 22.14 11.10
CA ASN A 172 0.92 21.62 10.17
C ASN A 172 0.35 20.50 9.26
N TYR A 173 -0.50 20.90 8.32
CA TYR A 173 -1.16 19.96 7.40
C TYR A 173 -0.18 19.01 6.70
N SER A 174 0.92 19.55 6.15
CA SER A 174 1.88 18.78 5.35
C SER A 174 2.61 17.69 6.13
N ARG A 175 2.69 17.80 7.46
CA ARG A 175 3.32 16.79 8.31
C ARG A 175 2.48 15.52 8.46
N TYR A 176 1.16 15.66 8.46
CA TYR A 176 0.25 14.58 8.85
C TYR A 176 -0.55 14.02 7.68
N LEU A 177 -0.59 14.73 6.55
CA LEU A 177 -1.27 14.24 5.36
C LEU A 177 -0.53 13.08 4.71
N VAL A 178 -1.29 12.04 4.43
CA VAL A 178 -0.81 10.81 3.79
C VAL A 178 -1.43 10.58 2.42
N PHE A 179 -2.53 11.29 2.13
CA PHE A 179 -3.23 11.26 0.85
C PHE A 179 -3.91 12.60 0.59
N ALA A 180 -3.84 13.08 -0.66
CA ALA A 180 -4.60 14.23 -1.15
C ALA A 180 -4.85 14.13 -2.66
N GLY A 181 -5.98 13.56 -3.05
CA GLY A 181 -6.26 13.17 -4.44
C GLY A 181 -7.73 12.98 -4.73
N GLU A 182 -8.02 12.47 -5.91
CA GLU A 182 -9.33 11.89 -6.21
C GLU A 182 -9.30 10.42 -5.78
N GLU A 183 -10.39 9.90 -5.24
CA GLU A 183 -10.47 8.53 -4.70
C GLU A 183 -10.00 7.46 -5.69
N ASP A 184 -10.23 7.70 -6.98
CA ASP A 184 -9.86 6.79 -8.08
C ASP A 184 -8.38 6.88 -8.50
N ASP A 185 -7.56 7.76 -7.90
CA ASP A 185 -6.13 7.90 -8.17
C ASP A 185 -5.27 7.69 -6.91
N PRO A 186 -4.98 6.43 -6.56
CA PRO A 186 -4.17 6.10 -5.38
C PRO A 186 -2.69 6.48 -5.52
N GLN A 187 -2.23 6.90 -6.71
CA GLN A 187 -0.85 7.34 -6.93
C GLN A 187 -0.60 8.79 -6.54
N VAL A 188 -1.64 9.59 -6.24
CA VAL A 188 -1.47 10.94 -5.68
C VAL A 188 -1.13 10.86 -4.19
N SER A 189 0.06 10.32 -3.91
CA SER A 189 0.75 10.57 -2.66
C SER A 189 1.41 11.95 -2.69
N TYR A 190 1.53 12.51 -1.50
CA TYR A 190 1.66 13.92 -1.16
C TYR A 190 2.98 14.60 -1.61
N VAL A 191 3.30 14.65 -2.90
CA VAL A 191 4.61 15.22 -3.29
C VAL A 191 4.58 16.73 -3.53
N ASP A 192 3.54 17.37 -4.08
CA ASP A 192 3.68 18.78 -4.51
C ASP A 192 2.45 19.71 -4.38
N LYS A 193 1.33 19.29 -3.77
CA LYS A 193 0.12 20.13 -3.70
C LYS A 193 0.09 20.98 -2.44
N LYS A 194 0.09 22.30 -2.58
CA LYS A 194 -0.11 23.23 -1.46
C LYS A 194 -1.59 23.34 -1.10
N ILE A 195 -1.91 22.92 0.13
CA ILE A 195 -3.27 22.91 0.69
C ILE A 195 -3.52 24.19 1.47
N ASN A 196 -4.70 24.79 1.25
CA ASN A 196 -5.12 26.03 1.89
C ASN A 196 -6.18 25.83 2.96
N ILE A 197 -7.16 24.97 2.71
CA ILE A 197 -8.32 24.76 3.59
C ILE A 197 -8.61 23.27 3.66
N VAL A 198 -8.91 22.79 4.86
CA VAL A 198 -9.31 21.41 5.10
C VAL A 198 -10.64 21.39 5.84
N SER A 199 -11.55 20.51 5.41
CA SER A 199 -12.83 20.25 6.06
C SER A 199 -12.92 18.76 6.39
N THR A 200 -12.70 18.44 7.66
CA THR A 200 -12.82 17.08 8.19
C THR A 200 -14.28 16.67 8.30
N ARG A 201 -14.57 15.44 7.87
CA ARG A 201 -15.91 14.83 7.94
C ARG A 201 -15.94 13.65 8.90
N GLU A 202 -14.82 12.94 8.99
CA GLU A 202 -14.69 11.73 9.80
C GLU A 202 -13.39 11.78 10.60
N ALA A 203 -13.47 11.26 11.82
CA ALA A 203 -12.34 11.06 12.71
C ALA A 203 -12.48 9.68 13.37
N GLU A 204 -11.50 8.81 13.18
CA GLU A 204 -11.48 7.48 13.77
C GLU A 204 -10.09 7.15 14.33
N LEU A 205 -10.03 6.25 15.31
CA LEU A 205 -8.77 5.76 15.85
C LEU A 205 -8.29 4.55 15.03
N GLY A 206 -7.00 4.50 14.71
CA GLY A 206 -6.37 3.38 14.03
C GLY A 206 -5.00 3.05 14.59
N TYR A 207 -4.41 1.95 14.15
CA TYR A 207 -3.01 1.61 14.39
C TYR A 207 -2.17 1.83 13.13
N TYR A 208 -1.07 2.56 13.29
CA TYR A 208 -0.11 2.79 12.23
C TYR A 208 0.78 1.55 12.02
N ASN A 209 0.80 1.04 10.80
CA ASN A 209 1.68 -0.04 10.34
C ASN A 209 2.91 0.58 9.64
N PRO A 210 4.05 0.71 10.33
CA PRO A 210 5.21 1.41 9.79
C PRO A 210 5.94 0.59 8.72
N GLU A 211 6.55 1.28 7.75
CA GLU A 211 7.48 0.67 6.78
C GLU A 211 8.74 0.11 7.45
N LYS A 212 9.19 0.75 8.52
CA LYS A 212 10.35 0.34 9.31
C LYS A 212 9.89 -0.35 10.58
N TYR A 213 10.62 -1.37 11.00
CA TYR A 213 10.31 -2.07 12.24
C TYR A 213 10.22 -1.09 13.41
N GLN A 214 9.14 -1.20 14.16
CA GLN A 214 8.96 -0.55 15.45
C GLN A 214 8.54 -1.62 16.45
N GLN A 215 9.02 -1.48 17.68
CA GLN A 215 8.72 -2.45 18.74
C GLN A 215 7.23 -2.45 19.13
N TYR A 216 6.56 -1.32 18.96
CA TYR A 216 5.15 -1.13 19.30
C TYR A 216 4.41 -0.46 18.14
N LEU A 217 3.17 -0.89 17.90
CA LEU A 217 2.27 -0.17 17.02
C LEU A 217 1.84 1.13 17.68
N GLN A 218 1.89 2.22 16.91
CA GLN A 218 1.50 3.53 17.40
C GLN A 218 0.03 3.80 17.02
N PRO A 219 -0.85 4.14 17.97
CA PRO A 219 -2.20 4.55 17.62
C PRO A 219 -2.17 5.94 16.99
N VAL A 220 -3.03 6.16 16.00
CA VAL A 220 -3.18 7.42 15.26
C VAL A 220 -4.65 7.77 15.13
N TRP A 221 -4.95 9.06 15.15
CA TRP A 221 -6.21 9.60 14.66
C TRP A 221 -6.15 9.70 13.14
N ILE A 222 -7.13 9.09 12.48
CA ILE A 222 -7.30 9.13 11.03
C ILE A 222 -8.40 10.16 10.75
N PHE A 223 -8.02 11.24 10.06
CA PHE A 223 -8.95 12.27 9.62
C PHE A 223 -9.19 12.13 8.12
N LYS A 224 -10.46 12.10 7.70
CA LYS A 224 -10.87 12.09 6.30
C LYS A 224 -11.77 13.28 6.00
N GLY A 225 -11.66 13.82 4.79
CA GLY A 225 -12.53 14.91 4.36
C GLY A 225 -12.11 15.53 3.03
N LYS A 226 -12.44 16.81 2.83
CA LYS A 226 -12.11 17.55 1.62
C LYS A 226 -11.07 18.65 1.88
N ALA A 227 -10.12 18.79 0.97
CA ALA A 227 -9.11 19.84 0.99
C ALA A 227 -9.20 20.70 -0.27
N THR A 228 -8.95 22.00 -0.13
CA THR A 228 -8.84 22.95 -1.26
C THR A 228 -7.38 23.30 -1.47
N ILE A 229 -6.86 23.10 -2.68
CA ILE A 229 -5.49 23.47 -3.05
C ILE A 229 -5.40 24.90 -3.60
N GLU A 230 -4.19 25.46 -3.75
CA GLU A 230 -3.97 26.83 -4.25
C GLU A 230 -4.71 27.17 -5.56
N THR A 231 -4.92 26.19 -6.44
CA THR A 231 -5.64 26.39 -7.71
C THR A 231 -7.17 26.48 -7.56
N GLY A 232 -7.69 26.29 -6.34
CA GLY A 232 -9.13 26.25 -6.04
C GLY A 232 -9.79 24.88 -6.24
N GLN A 233 -9.05 23.87 -6.72
CA GLN A 233 -9.55 22.50 -6.85
C GLN A 233 -9.80 21.88 -5.46
N GLN A 234 -10.89 21.14 -5.34
CA GLN A 234 -11.20 20.33 -4.15
C GLN A 234 -10.74 18.88 -4.37
N LEU A 235 -10.12 18.29 -3.35
CA LEU A 235 -9.61 16.93 -3.34
C LEU A 235 -10.08 16.22 -2.07
N ASP A 236 -10.15 14.90 -2.09
CA ASP A 236 -10.22 14.10 -0.87
C ASP A 236 -8.86 14.10 -0.18
N PHE A 237 -8.86 14.09 1.15
CA PHE A 237 -7.64 13.97 1.94
C PHE A 237 -7.79 12.89 3.01
N VAL A 238 -6.64 12.31 3.37
CA VAL A 238 -6.48 11.51 4.59
C VAL A 238 -5.25 12.00 5.34
N ALA A 239 -5.40 12.20 6.64
CA ALA A 239 -4.31 12.58 7.53
C ALA A 239 -4.24 11.63 8.73
N TYR A 240 -3.02 11.33 9.19
CA TYR A 240 -2.76 10.61 10.42
C TYR A 240 -2.05 11.49 11.43
N VAL A 241 -2.61 11.59 12.62
CA VAL A 241 -1.98 12.30 13.74
C VAL A 241 -1.72 11.30 14.87
N PRO A 242 -0.50 11.24 15.45
CA PRO A 242 -0.24 10.40 16.60
C PRO A 242 -1.28 10.61 17.71
N ALA A 243 -1.88 9.52 18.17
CA ALA A 243 -2.87 9.55 19.24
C ALA A 243 -2.22 9.47 20.63
N VAL A 244 -0.92 9.20 20.70
CA VAL A 244 -0.11 9.28 21.93
C VAL A 244 0.52 10.67 22.06
N SER A 245 0.63 11.17 23.29
CA SER A 245 1.33 12.45 23.51
C SER A 245 2.83 12.29 23.20
N ALA A 246 3.47 13.37 22.75
CA ALA A 246 4.87 13.38 22.35
C ALA A 246 5.84 12.89 23.45
N GLU A 247 5.41 12.97 24.72
CA GLU A 247 6.15 12.49 25.89
C GLU A 247 6.31 10.95 25.91
N TRP A 248 5.51 10.22 25.14
CA TRP A 248 5.49 8.75 25.08
C TRP A 248 5.91 8.18 23.72
N ILE A 249 6.25 9.03 22.76
CA ILE A 249 6.75 8.60 21.44
C ILE A 249 8.23 8.22 21.59
N GLN A 250 8.57 6.96 21.29
CA GLN A 250 9.95 6.47 21.19
C GLN A 250 10.40 6.42 19.73
#